data_AF-A0A9E0MG28-F1
#
_entry.id   AF-A0A9E0MG28-F1
#
_cell.length_a   1.000
_cell.length_b   1.000
_cell.length_c   1.000
_cell.angle_alpha   90.00
_cell.angle_beta   90.00
_cell.angle_gamma   90.00
#
_symmetry.space_group_name_H-M   'P 1'
#
loop_
_entity.id
_entity.type
_entity.pdbx_description
1 polymer ?
#
loop_
_entity_poly.entity_id
_entity_poly.type
_entity_poly.pdbx_seq_one_letter_code
_entity_poly.pdbx_strand_id
1 'polypeptide(L)'
;MGVAAIDAVRATGKVSTPQRLMIHPFFTKLVTQPGLFAEHIAAYADLASAEVRRFGAVWQRRVVLAAACAVATVLAIGVSAMAGLFAAALAWDAMPAPWVLVLLPGCLWLLALCFGVAAWRAKTEPMFSLVRSQMAVDIELLHTAGQA
;
A
#
# COMPACT_ATOMS: atom_id res chain seq x y z
N MET A 1 64.30 53.32 34.02
CA MET A 1 63.29 53.39 32.95
C MET A 1 63.21 52.02 32.26
N GLY A 2 62.43 51.06 32.80
CA GLY A 2 62.45 49.71 32.21
C GLY A 2 61.50 48.68 32.81
N VAL A 3 60.30 49.08 33.28
CA VAL A 3 59.30 48.14 33.82
C VAL A 3 57.92 48.25 33.12
N ALA A 4 57.70 49.27 32.29
CA ALA A 4 56.41 49.51 31.64
C ALA A 4 56.14 48.67 30.36
N ALA A 5 57.00 47.72 30.00
CA ALA A 5 56.89 46.96 28.75
C ALA A 5 56.28 45.55 28.90
N ILE A 6 56.10 45.06 30.14
CA ILE A 6 55.62 43.67 30.37
C ILE A 6 54.09 43.58 30.45
N ASP A 7 53.39 44.69 30.73
CA ASP A 7 51.92 44.67 30.87
C ASP A 7 51.15 44.81 29.55
N ALA A 8 51.82 45.14 28.43
CA ALA A 8 51.15 45.36 27.14
C ALA A 8 50.85 44.06 26.35
N VAL A 9 51.41 42.91 26.75
CA VAL A 9 51.17 41.62 26.07
C VAL A 9 49.94 40.88 26.61
N ARG A 10 49.35 41.35 27.72
CA ARG A 10 48.12 40.79 28.32
C ARG A 10 46.84 41.39 27.72
N ALA A 11 46.79 41.60 26.40
CA ALA A 11 45.65 42.26 25.75
C ALA A 11 45.02 41.51 24.57
N THR A 12 45.49 40.32 24.18
CA THR A 12 44.96 39.63 22.98
C THR A 12 44.77 38.12 23.14
N GLY A 13 44.54 37.65 24.36
CA GLY A 13 44.12 36.27 24.62
C GLY A 13 42.61 36.10 24.53
N LYS A 14 41.98 36.45 23.40
CA LYS A 14 40.60 35.99 23.13
C LYS A 14 40.70 34.48 22.90
N VAL A 15 40.56 33.70 23.96
CA VAL A 15 40.42 32.25 23.88
C VAL A 15 39.08 32.01 23.18
N SER A 16 39.13 31.85 21.87
CA SER A 16 38.04 31.26 21.11
C SER A 16 37.89 29.85 21.67
N THR A 17 36.93 29.66 22.57
CA THR A 17 36.48 28.34 22.97
C THR A 17 36.17 27.62 21.66
N PRO A 18 36.85 26.51 21.33
CA PRO A 18 36.43 25.72 20.19
C PRO A 18 34.99 25.32 20.52
N GLN A 19 34.03 25.85 19.76
CA GLN A 19 32.70 25.26 19.66
C GLN A 19 32.96 23.80 19.32
N ARG A 20 32.93 22.92 20.33
CA ARG A 20 32.85 21.50 20.07
C ARG A 20 31.59 21.37 19.25
N LEU A 21 31.76 20.97 18.00
CA LEU A 21 30.69 20.36 17.22
C LEU A 21 30.13 19.27 18.13
N MET A 22 29.01 19.53 18.81
CA MET A 22 28.30 18.51 19.57
C MET A 22 27.63 17.66 18.51
N ILE A 23 28.41 16.78 17.86
CA ILE A 23 27.87 15.69 17.06
C ILE A 23 26.98 14.93 18.03
N HIS A 24 25.67 15.03 17.79
CA HIS A 24 24.64 14.55 18.70
C HIS A 24 24.95 13.10 19.09
N PRO A 25 24.90 12.72 20.38
CA PRO A 25 25.27 11.39 20.86
C PRO A 25 24.53 10.23 20.14
N PHE A 26 23.41 10.51 19.49
CA PHE A 26 22.75 9.59 18.56
C PHE A 26 23.61 9.21 17.36
N PHE A 27 24.28 10.16 16.69
CA PHE A 27 25.12 9.86 15.53
C PHE A 27 26.32 8.98 15.92
N THR A 28 26.88 9.22 17.12
CA THR A 28 27.95 8.40 17.67
C THR A 28 27.49 6.97 17.96
N LYS A 29 26.25 6.78 18.46
CA LYS A 29 25.67 5.43 18.67
C LYS A 29 25.29 4.71 17.37
N LEU A 30 24.77 5.45 16.37
CA LEU A 30 24.48 4.93 15.03
C LEU A 30 25.72 4.34 14.35
N VAL A 31 26.87 4.99 14.52
CA VAL A 31 28.15 4.55 13.95
C VAL A 31 28.78 3.39 14.75
N THR A 32 28.52 3.29 16.06
CA THR A 32 29.15 2.28 16.92
C THR A 32 28.37 0.96 17.05
N GLN A 33 27.07 0.94 16.76
CA GLN A 33 26.26 -0.29 16.82
C GLN A 33 25.37 -0.48 15.57
N PRO A 34 25.95 -0.69 14.38
CA PRO A 34 25.19 -0.89 13.14
C PRO A 34 24.33 -2.19 13.15
N GLY A 35 24.67 -3.16 14.01
CA GLY A 35 23.94 -4.43 14.12
C GLY A 35 22.49 -4.29 14.61
N LEU A 36 22.22 -3.34 15.51
CA LEU A 36 20.87 -3.10 16.05
C LEU A 36 19.89 -2.57 14.99
N PHE A 37 20.39 -1.78 14.03
CA PHE A 37 19.57 -1.30 12.91
C PHE A 37 19.30 -2.39 11.88
N ALA A 38 20.29 -3.24 11.60
CA ALA A 38 20.11 -4.37 10.69
C ALA A 38 19.02 -5.33 11.19
N GLU A 39 18.98 -5.58 12.50
CA GLU A 39 17.98 -6.43 13.14
C GLU A 39 16.57 -5.81 13.10
N HIS A 40 16.48 -4.48 13.18
CA HIS A 40 15.20 -3.77 13.04
C HIS A 40 14.67 -3.75 11.60
N ILE A 41 15.55 -3.56 10.61
CA ILE A 41 15.20 -3.66 9.18
C ILE A 41 14.75 -5.08 8.84
N ALA A 42 15.39 -6.10 9.41
CA ALA A 42 14.96 -7.49 9.25
C ALA A 42 13.54 -7.70 9.80
N ALA A 43 13.20 -7.15 10.96
CA ALA A 43 11.83 -7.20 11.50
C ALA A 43 10.80 -6.50 10.59
N TYR A 44 11.15 -5.36 9.99
CA TYR A 44 10.31 -4.69 9.00
C TYR A 44 10.14 -5.51 7.71
N ALA A 45 11.20 -6.18 7.25
CA ALA A 45 11.16 -7.06 6.09
C ALA A 45 10.27 -8.29 6.34
N ASP A 46 10.36 -8.89 7.53
CA ASP A 46 9.51 -10.00 7.94
C ASP A 46 8.03 -9.59 8.00
N LEU A 47 7.73 -8.43 8.58
CA LEU A 47 6.36 -7.90 8.65
C LEU A 47 5.81 -7.56 7.25
N ALA A 48 6.63 -6.93 6.40
CA ALA A 48 6.28 -6.65 5.01
C ALA A 48 6.00 -7.94 4.23
N SER A 49 6.81 -8.98 4.42
CA SER A 49 6.62 -10.28 3.75
C SER A 49 5.32 -10.98 4.19
N ALA A 50 5.00 -10.91 5.48
CA ALA A 50 3.76 -11.46 6.04
C ALA A 50 2.53 -10.72 5.50
N GLU A 51 2.61 -9.40 5.39
CA GLU A 51 1.54 -8.58 4.84
C GLU A 51 1.35 -8.81 3.33
N VAL A 52 2.44 -8.93 2.56
CA VAL A 52 2.40 -9.31 1.14
C VAL A 52 1.69 -10.65 0.93
N ARG A 53 1.97 -11.68 1.75
CA ARG A 53 1.28 -12.97 1.66
C ARG A 53 -0.22 -12.84 1.94
N ARG A 54 -0.61 -12.03 2.92
CA ARG A 54 -2.01 -11.78 3.27
C ARG A 54 -2.74 -11.01 2.18
N PHE A 55 -2.09 -10.02 1.58
CA PHE A 55 -2.61 -9.25 0.44
C PHE A 55 -2.71 -10.08 -0.83
N GLY A 56 -1.75 -10.98 -1.06
CA GLY A 56 -1.73 -11.86 -2.23
C GLY A 56 -3.01 -12.67 -2.36
N ALA A 57 -3.48 -13.28 -1.27
CA ALA A 57 -4.71 -14.10 -1.29
C ALA A 57 -5.98 -13.28 -1.59
N VAL A 58 -6.11 -12.08 -1.00
CA VAL A 58 -7.26 -11.19 -1.24
C VAL A 58 -7.24 -10.65 -2.67
N TRP A 59 -6.05 -10.26 -3.16
CA TRP A 59 -5.87 -9.78 -4.52
C TRP A 59 -6.15 -10.88 -5.55
N GLN A 60 -5.61 -12.08 -5.35
CA GLN A 60 -5.88 -13.24 -6.21
C GLN A 60 -7.37 -13.53 -6.30
N ARG A 61 -8.07 -13.58 -5.16
CA ARG A 61 -9.52 -13.79 -5.14
C ARG A 61 -10.26 -12.70 -5.92
N ARG A 62 -9.88 -11.43 -5.75
CA ARG A 62 -10.49 -10.31 -6.47
C ARG A 62 -10.26 -10.40 -7.97
N VAL A 63 -9.05 -10.75 -8.40
CA VAL A 63 -8.70 -10.95 -9.83
C VAL A 63 -9.51 -12.09 -10.42
N VAL A 64 -9.62 -13.22 -9.72
CA VAL A 64 -10.42 -14.37 -10.17
C VAL A 64 -11.91 -14.00 -10.30
N LEU A 65 -12.47 -13.29 -9.31
CA LEU A 65 -13.86 -12.84 -9.38
C LEU A 65 -14.09 -11.82 -10.50
N ALA A 66 -13.16 -10.89 -10.71
CA ALA A 66 -13.22 -9.94 -11.81
C ALA A 66 -13.14 -10.63 -13.19
N ALA A 67 -12.26 -11.62 -13.34
CA ALA A 67 -12.16 -12.43 -14.54
C ALA A 67 -13.44 -13.23 -14.80
N ALA A 68 -13.99 -13.87 -13.76
CA ALA A 68 -15.26 -14.58 -13.85
C ALA A 68 -16.41 -13.65 -14.24
N CYS A 69 -16.47 -12.44 -13.67
CA CYS A 69 -17.43 -11.41 -14.06
C CYS A 69 -17.30 -11.03 -15.54
N ALA A 70 -16.07 -10.79 -16.03
CA ALA A 70 -15.82 -10.43 -17.41
C ALA A 70 -16.27 -11.55 -18.38
N VAL A 71 -15.90 -12.80 -18.10
CA VAL A 71 -16.31 -13.97 -18.90
C VAL A 71 -17.83 -14.11 -18.91
N ALA A 72 -18.49 -14.04 -17.75
CA ALA A 72 -19.95 -14.11 -17.64
C ALA A 72 -20.64 -12.99 -18.42
N THR A 73 -20.05 -11.78 -18.42
CA THR A 73 -20.58 -10.62 -19.15
C THR A 73 -20.48 -10.82 -20.66
N VAL A 74 -19.33 -11.30 -21.16
CA VAL A 74 -19.15 -11.61 -22.60
C VAL A 74 -20.14 -12.67 -23.05
N LEU A 75 -20.32 -13.73 -22.26
CA LEU A 75 -21.32 -14.77 -22.54
C LEU A 75 -22.75 -14.21 -22.52
N ALA A 76 -23.09 -13.38 -21.53
CA ALA A 76 -24.39 -12.73 -21.43
C ALA A 76 -24.69 -11.89 -22.69
N ILE A 77 -23.73 -11.07 -23.13
CA ILE A 77 -23.85 -10.26 -24.34
C ILE A 77 -24.08 -11.14 -25.57
N GLY A 78 -23.26 -12.19 -25.76
CA GLY A 78 -23.38 -13.07 -26.92
C GLY A 78 -24.72 -13.80 -26.97
N VAL A 79 -25.18 -14.32 -25.84
CA VAL A 79 -26.48 -15.00 -25.74
C VAL A 79 -27.65 -14.01 -25.88
N SER A 80 -27.55 -12.82 -25.31
CA SER A 80 -28.54 -11.75 -25.50
C SER A 80 -28.65 -11.33 -26.97
N ALA A 81 -27.53 -11.19 -27.67
CA ALA A 81 -27.53 -10.86 -29.09
C ALA A 81 -28.21 -11.96 -29.92
N MET A 82 -27.89 -13.23 -29.66
CA MET A 82 -28.51 -14.36 -30.33
C MET A 82 -30.02 -14.44 -30.03
N ALA A 83 -30.41 -14.20 -28.78
CA ALA A 83 -31.81 -14.15 -28.38
C ALA A 83 -32.56 -13.01 -29.09
N GLY A 84 -31.93 -11.83 -29.23
CA GLY A 84 -32.48 -10.72 -30.01
C GLY A 84 -32.67 -11.08 -31.49
N LEU A 85 -31.71 -11.78 -32.09
CA LEU A 85 -31.81 -12.24 -33.47
C LEU A 85 -32.98 -13.22 -33.65
N PHE A 86 -33.14 -14.20 -32.75
CA PHE A 86 -34.25 -15.14 -32.82
C PHE A 86 -35.61 -14.48 -32.57
N ALA A 87 -35.68 -13.54 -31.61
CA ALA A 87 -36.89 -12.78 -31.35
C ALA A 87 -37.31 -11.89 -32.53
N ALA A 88 -36.35 -11.41 -33.33
CA ALA A 88 -36.63 -10.64 -34.53
C ALA A 88 -36.99 -11.52 -35.75
N ALA A 89 -36.40 -12.72 -35.85
CA ALA A 89 -36.54 -13.57 -37.02
C ALA A 89 -37.74 -14.53 -36.96
N LEU A 90 -38.20 -14.91 -35.77
CA LEU A 90 -39.28 -15.87 -35.59
C LEU A 90 -40.43 -15.26 -34.77
N ALA A 91 -41.66 -15.63 -35.13
CA ALA A 91 -42.85 -15.29 -34.35
C ALA A 91 -42.83 -16.02 -32.99
N TRP A 92 -43.21 -15.31 -31.93
CA TRP A 92 -43.19 -15.82 -30.56
C TRP A 92 -44.03 -17.10 -30.38
N ASP A 93 -45.19 -17.17 -31.05
CA ASP A 93 -46.11 -18.31 -30.99
C ASP A 93 -45.64 -19.54 -31.77
N ALA A 94 -44.66 -19.37 -32.69
CA ALA A 94 -44.10 -20.46 -33.48
C ALA A 94 -42.93 -21.17 -32.76
N MET A 95 -42.49 -20.65 -31.62
CA MET A 95 -41.36 -21.21 -30.86
C MET A 95 -41.84 -22.23 -29.82
N PRO A 96 -41.18 -23.41 -29.70
CA PRO A 96 -41.52 -24.38 -28.67
C PRO A 96 -41.30 -23.88 -27.23
N ALA A 97 -40.35 -22.96 -27.03
CA ALA A 97 -39.96 -22.46 -25.71
C ALA A 97 -39.47 -21.00 -25.76
N PRO A 98 -40.34 -20.03 -26.08
CA PRO A 98 -39.94 -18.64 -26.28
C PRO A 98 -39.43 -17.96 -25.00
N TRP A 99 -39.85 -18.46 -23.82
CA TRP A 99 -39.38 -17.96 -22.52
C TRP A 99 -37.86 -18.12 -22.32
N VAL A 100 -37.22 -19.07 -23.00
CA VAL A 100 -35.77 -19.31 -22.94
C VAL A 100 -34.98 -18.09 -23.45
N LEU A 101 -35.54 -17.36 -24.42
CA LEU A 101 -34.94 -16.15 -24.99
C LEU A 101 -34.71 -15.06 -23.95
N VAL A 102 -35.49 -15.06 -22.87
CA VAL A 102 -35.36 -14.09 -21.78
C VAL A 102 -34.65 -14.72 -20.59
N LEU A 103 -35.03 -15.95 -20.22
CA LEU A 103 -34.52 -16.60 -19.02
C LEU A 103 -33.01 -16.86 -19.10
N LEU A 104 -32.52 -17.39 -20.23
CA LEU A 104 -31.12 -17.77 -20.36
C LEU A 104 -30.17 -16.55 -20.31
N PRO A 105 -30.36 -15.48 -21.11
CA PRO A 105 -29.53 -14.28 -20.95
C PRO A 105 -29.74 -13.62 -19.59
N GLY A 106 -30.97 -13.61 -19.05
CA GLY A 106 -31.26 -13.09 -17.72
C GLY A 106 -30.44 -13.77 -16.62
N CYS A 107 -30.33 -15.10 -16.65
CA CYS A 107 -29.50 -15.85 -15.71
C CYS A 107 -28.01 -15.51 -15.83
N LEU A 108 -27.50 -15.33 -17.05
CA LEU A 108 -26.09 -14.95 -17.26
C LEU A 108 -25.79 -13.53 -16.76
N TRP A 109 -26.72 -12.59 -16.97
CA TRP A 109 -26.61 -11.24 -16.41
C TRP A 109 -26.63 -11.24 -14.88
N LEU A 110 -27.51 -12.04 -14.27
CA LEU A 110 -27.52 -12.21 -12.82
C LEU A 110 -26.20 -12.79 -12.31
N LEU A 111 -25.64 -13.80 -12.99
CA LEU A 111 -24.37 -14.39 -12.61
C LEU A 111 -23.21 -13.39 -12.73
N ALA A 112 -23.17 -12.62 -13.82
CA ALA A 112 -22.19 -11.55 -14.00
C ALA A 112 -22.30 -10.50 -12.89
N LEU A 113 -23.53 -10.09 -12.55
CA LEU A 113 -23.79 -9.16 -11.45
C LEU A 113 -23.32 -9.72 -10.11
N CYS A 114 -23.60 -10.99 -9.81
CA CYS A 114 -23.14 -11.65 -8.59
C CYS A 114 -21.61 -11.64 -8.48
N PHE A 115 -20.88 -11.96 -9.55
CA PHE A 115 -19.42 -11.89 -9.54
C PHE A 115 -18.91 -10.46 -9.41
N GLY A 116 -19.53 -9.49 -10.09
CA GLY A 116 -19.18 -8.07 -9.98
C GLY A 116 -19.36 -7.53 -8.57
N VAL A 117 -20.50 -7.83 -7.93
CA VAL A 117 -20.78 -7.46 -6.54
C VAL A 117 -19.81 -8.15 -5.59
N ALA A 118 -19.52 -9.44 -5.79
CA ALA A 118 -18.55 -10.17 -4.97
C ALA A 118 -17.14 -9.58 -5.10
N ALA A 119 -16.71 -9.22 -6.31
CA ALA A 119 -15.43 -8.56 -6.58
C ALA A 119 -15.36 -7.16 -5.96
N TRP A 120 -16.45 -6.40 -5.98
CA TRP A 120 -16.51 -5.06 -5.38
C TRP A 120 -16.52 -5.11 -3.85
N ARG A 121 -17.21 -6.09 -3.26
CA ARG A 121 -17.23 -6.30 -1.80
C ARG A 121 -15.92 -6.86 -1.25
N ALA A 122 -15.02 -7.36 -2.10
CA ALA A 122 -13.67 -7.73 -1.70
C ALA A 122 -12.86 -6.46 -1.36
N LYS A 123 -13.05 -5.97 -0.13
CA LYS A 123 -12.30 -4.82 0.42
C LYS A 123 -10.80 -5.11 0.31
N THR A 124 -10.09 -4.17 -0.28
CA THR A 124 -8.63 -4.18 -0.31
C THR A 124 -8.20 -3.16 0.73
N GLU A 125 -7.69 -3.63 1.87
CA GLU A 125 -6.99 -2.75 2.80
C GLU A 125 -5.80 -2.09 2.07
N PRO A 126 -5.36 -0.89 2.44
CA PRO A 126 -4.17 -0.32 1.86
C PRO A 126 -2.95 -1.20 2.20
N MET A 127 -2.19 -1.60 1.17
CA MET A 127 -0.99 -2.41 1.32
C MET A 127 0.02 -1.73 2.27
N PHE A 128 0.57 -2.48 3.24
CA PHE A 128 1.52 -1.96 4.22
C PHE A 128 0.95 -0.89 5.15
N SER A 129 -0.35 -0.93 5.45
CA SER A 129 -0.98 0.01 6.38
C SER A 129 -0.38 -0.11 7.78
N LEU A 130 -0.13 -1.35 8.23
CA LEU A 130 0.46 -1.63 9.53
C LEU A 130 1.91 -1.15 9.61
N VAL A 131 2.74 -1.50 8.61
CA VAL A 131 4.13 -1.04 8.49
C VAL A 131 4.22 0.48 8.50
N ARG A 132 3.36 1.17 7.74
CA ARG A 132 3.31 2.64 7.71
C ARG A 132 2.91 3.24 9.05
N SER A 133 1.95 2.64 9.75
CA SER A 133 1.53 3.13 11.06
C SER A 133 2.64 3.02 12.11
N GLN A 134 3.40 1.92 12.12
CA GLN A 134 4.53 1.73 13.03
C GLN A 134 5.69 2.66 12.69
N MET A 135 6.02 2.80 11.41
CA MET A 135 7.07 3.71 10.96
C MET A 135 6.76 5.17 11.32
N ALA A 136 5.49 5.58 11.28
CA ALA A 136 5.09 6.93 11.70
C ALA A 136 5.33 7.16 13.20
N VAL A 137 5.00 6.17 14.04
CA VAL A 137 5.25 6.23 15.49
C VAL A 137 6.75 6.29 15.80
N ASP A 138 7.56 5.49 15.11
CA ASP A 138 9.01 5.46 15.33
C ASP A 138 9.69 6.78 14.91
N ILE A 139 9.25 7.38 13.80
CA ILE A 139 9.75 8.70 13.36
C ILE A 139 9.40 9.78 14.39
N GLU A 140 8.19 9.74 14.94
CA GLU A 140 7.75 10.67 15.97
C GLU A 140 8.61 10.53 17.24
N LEU A 141 8.86 9.31 17.71
CA LEU A 141 9.74 9.02 18.85
C LEU A 141 11.17 9.51 18.62
N LEU A 142 11.72 9.30 17.43
CA LEU A 142 13.07 9.78 17.07
C LEU A 142 13.14 11.31 17.06
N HIS A 143 12.09 11.97 16.57
CA HIS A 143 12.01 13.42 16.56
C HIS A 143 11.96 13.99 17.99
N THR A 144 11.14 13.40 18.88
CA THR A 144 11.08 13.81 20.29
C THR A 144 12.40 13.55 21.01
N ALA A 145 13.06 12.41 20.77
CA ALA A 145 14.33 12.07 21.40
C ALA A 145 15.52 12.92 20.91
N GLY A 146 15.44 13.51 19.70
CA GLY A 146 16.43 14.46 19.20
C GLY A 146 16.24 15.90 19.68
N GLN A 147 15.11 16.20 20.34
CA GLN A 147 14.81 17.51 20.92
C GLN A 147 15.11 17.61 22.43
N ALA A 148 15.43 16.49 23.08
CA ALA A 148 15.77 16.38 24.50
C ALA A 148 17.30 16.29 24.71
#